data_AF-A0A1H6TAK0-F1
#
_entry.id   AF-A0A1H6TAK0-F1
#
_cell.length_a   1.000
_cell.length_b   1.000
_cell.length_c   1.000
_cell.angle_alpha   90.00
_cell.angle_beta   90.00
_cell.angle_gamma   90.00
#
_symmetry.space_group_name_H-M   'P 1'
#
loop_
_entity.id
_entity.type
_entity.pdbx_description
1 polymer ?
#
loop_
_entity_poly.entity_id
_entity_poly.type
_entity_poly.pdbx_seq_one_letter_code
_entity_poly.pdbx_strand_id
1 'polypeptide(L)'
;MKKLPFLALIVLFSMCKSASHVATTPPKELTVDERIEKIKEEERLPEEKDVLDLPDYAQVRDDFRSVTDKTKDNYLKNIKATADNYSVVILTKGYKGENISVKGDSKSYYYGMTMSDLRSGIAKSIRVENTQNIVLKDSYTGGSLTIESDHAKMFKFIYVMKNNGNKQTPFKVTFSNTLRPIR
;
A
#
# COMPACT_ATOMS: atom_id res chain seq x y z
N MET A 1 25.21 -89.29 14.54
CA MET A 1 25.97 -88.99 13.31
C MET A 1 25.02 -88.52 12.21
N LYS A 2 25.02 -87.23 11.86
CA LYS A 2 24.74 -86.68 10.52
C LYS A 2 24.89 -85.14 10.61
N LYS A 3 25.30 -84.57 9.48
CA LYS A 3 26.20 -83.42 9.33
C LYS A 3 25.48 -82.06 9.27
N LEU A 4 26.23 -81.02 9.63
CA LEU A 4 26.08 -79.57 9.33
C LEU A 4 25.68 -79.31 7.84
N PRO A 5 25.17 -78.12 7.41
CA PRO A 5 25.85 -76.83 7.69
C PRO A 5 25.01 -75.53 7.80
N PHE A 6 25.66 -74.54 8.43
CA PHE A 6 25.69 -73.10 8.15
C PHE A 6 24.59 -72.48 7.26
N LEU A 7 23.86 -71.51 7.83
CA LEU A 7 23.54 -70.29 7.09
C LEU A 7 23.57 -69.10 8.06
N ALA A 8 24.47 -68.16 7.77
CA ALA A 8 24.60 -66.89 8.47
C ALA A 8 23.44 -65.96 8.08
N LEU A 9 22.88 -65.22 9.04
CA LEU A 9 22.12 -64.01 8.72
C LEU A 9 22.52 -62.85 9.65
N ILE A 10 23.10 -61.89 8.96
CA ILE A 10 23.67 -60.60 9.33
C ILE A 10 22.74 -59.75 10.20
N VAL A 11 23.27 -59.25 11.32
CA VAL A 11 22.70 -58.17 12.12
C VAL A 11 22.94 -56.84 11.38
N LEU A 12 21.90 -56.25 10.81
CA LEU A 12 21.93 -54.88 10.31
C LEU A 12 21.38 -53.94 11.40
N PHE A 13 22.29 -53.29 12.12
CA PHE A 13 21.96 -52.09 12.88
C PHE A 13 21.60 -50.98 11.90
N SER A 14 20.30 -50.79 11.66
CA SER A 14 19.79 -49.59 10.98
C SER A 14 19.97 -48.40 11.90
N MET A 15 21.10 -47.71 11.76
CA MET A 15 21.26 -46.34 12.26
C MET A 15 20.28 -45.43 11.51
N CYS A 16 19.15 -45.11 12.15
CA CYS A 16 18.35 -43.95 11.75
C CYS A 16 19.21 -42.71 11.96
N LYS A 17 19.78 -42.22 10.86
CA LYS A 17 20.43 -40.93 10.73
C LYS A 17 19.40 -39.87 11.13
N SER A 18 19.55 -39.29 12.32
CA SER A 18 18.85 -38.08 12.70
C SER A 18 19.18 -37.01 11.65
N ALA A 19 18.24 -36.80 10.73
CA ALA A 19 18.24 -35.62 9.91
C ALA A 19 18.00 -34.46 10.87
N SER A 20 19.06 -33.69 11.11
CA SER A 20 18.99 -32.39 11.73
C SER A 20 17.99 -31.58 10.90
N HIS A 21 16.76 -31.48 11.39
CA HIS A 21 15.87 -30.41 10.98
C HIS A 21 16.59 -29.13 11.40
N VAL A 22 17.29 -28.51 10.44
CA VAL A 22 17.56 -27.08 10.50
C VAL A 22 16.19 -26.46 10.59
N ALA A 23 15.79 -26.12 11.81
CA ALA A 23 14.66 -25.24 12.04
C ALA A 23 15.09 -23.89 11.46
N THR A 24 14.85 -23.72 10.16
CA THR A 24 14.79 -22.40 9.56
C THR A 24 13.55 -21.79 10.18
N THR A 25 13.73 -21.09 11.31
CA THR A 25 12.72 -20.23 11.87
C THR A 25 12.17 -19.41 10.69
N PRO A 26 10.86 -19.48 10.39
CA PRO A 26 10.30 -18.65 9.33
C PRO A 26 10.72 -17.21 9.63
N PRO A 27 11.20 -16.44 8.63
CA PRO A 27 11.61 -15.07 8.83
C PRO A 27 10.49 -14.36 9.59
N LYS A 28 10.80 -13.72 10.73
CA LYS A 28 9.81 -12.94 11.48
C LYS A 28 9.17 -11.96 10.51
N GLU A 29 7.89 -12.13 10.23
CA GLU A 29 7.16 -11.23 9.36
C GLU A 29 7.08 -9.88 10.06
N LEU A 30 7.78 -8.89 9.50
CA LEU A 30 7.82 -7.56 10.07
C LEU A 30 6.45 -6.90 9.93
N THR A 31 6.01 -6.25 11.00
CA THR A 31 4.85 -5.35 10.97
C THR A 31 5.12 -4.18 10.02
N VAL A 32 4.06 -3.49 9.60
CA VAL A 32 4.19 -2.34 8.67
C VAL A 32 5.05 -1.22 9.29
N ASP A 33 4.91 -0.97 10.58
CA ASP A 33 5.70 0.06 11.27
C ASP A 33 7.19 -0.32 11.35
N GLU A 34 7.51 -1.58 11.70
CA GLU A 34 8.89 -2.09 11.69
C GLU A 34 9.51 -2.03 10.28
N ARG A 35 8.72 -2.27 9.22
CA ARG A 35 9.17 -2.13 7.82
C ARG A 35 9.48 -0.68 7.49
N ILE A 36 8.62 0.25 7.89
CA ILE A 36 8.83 1.68 7.64
C ILE A 36 10.08 2.17 8.36
N GLU A 37 10.28 1.77 9.61
CA GLU A 37 11.50 2.09 10.37
C GLU A 37 12.74 1.58 9.65
N LYS A 38 12.75 0.30 9.24
CA LYS A 38 13.85 -0.28 8.47
C LYS A 38 14.11 0.45 7.15
N ILE A 39 13.06 0.82 6.41
CA ILE A 39 13.17 1.57 5.16
C ILE A 39 13.81 2.95 5.40
N LYS A 40 13.45 3.61 6.51
CA LYS A 40 14.05 4.89 6.91
C LYS A 40 15.52 4.74 7.28
N GLU A 41 15.90 3.68 7.99
CA GLU A 41 17.29 3.35 8.29
C GLU A 41 18.12 3.09 7.01
N GLU A 42 17.49 2.51 5.99
CA GLU A 42 18.08 2.28 4.66
C GLU A 42 18.11 3.54 3.76
N GLU A 43 17.67 4.71 4.27
CA GLU A 43 17.59 6.00 3.56
C GLU A 43 16.89 5.93 2.18
N ARG A 44 15.92 5.03 2.04
CA ARG A 44 15.16 4.85 0.80
C ARG A 44 13.66 5.09 1.02
N LEU A 45 12.91 5.10 -0.08
CA LEU A 45 11.46 5.20 -0.06
C LEU A 45 10.82 3.81 -0.17
N PRO A 46 9.59 3.62 0.34
CA PRO A 46 8.85 2.38 0.16
C PRO A 46 8.54 2.10 -1.32
N GLU A 47 8.70 0.83 -1.71
CA GLU A 47 8.39 0.30 -3.03
C GLU A 47 7.25 -0.73 -2.93
N GLU A 48 6.75 -1.20 -4.08
CA GLU A 48 5.66 -2.19 -4.13
C GLU A 48 5.94 -3.45 -3.31
N LYS A 49 7.17 -3.97 -3.39
CA LYS A 49 7.62 -5.17 -2.66
C LYS A 49 7.58 -5.03 -1.14
N ASP A 50 7.56 -3.80 -0.62
CA ASP A 50 7.53 -3.54 0.80
C ASP A 50 6.10 -3.58 1.37
N VAL A 51 5.09 -3.45 0.51
CA VAL A 51 3.67 -3.37 0.90
C VAL A 51 3.11 -4.76 1.15
N LEU A 52 2.54 -4.95 2.34
CA LEU A 52 1.81 -6.17 2.69
C LEU A 52 0.39 -6.12 2.13
N ASP A 53 -0.04 -7.22 1.51
CA ASP A 53 -1.41 -7.45 1.05
C ASP A 53 -2.00 -6.27 0.25
N LEU A 54 -1.28 -5.87 -0.81
CA LEU A 54 -1.76 -4.80 -1.69
C LEU A 54 -3.08 -5.23 -2.34
N PRO A 55 -4.17 -4.46 -2.16
CA PRO A 55 -5.49 -4.87 -2.61
C PRO A 55 -5.66 -4.66 -4.13
N ASP A 56 -6.54 -5.44 -4.77
CA ASP A 56 -6.76 -5.44 -6.23
C ASP A 56 -7.18 -4.09 -6.83
N TYR A 57 -7.75 -3.19 -6.02
CA TYR A 57 -8.12 -1.84 -6.45
C TYR A 57 -6.92 -0.86 -6.48
N ALA A 58 -5.77 -1.28 -5.96
CA ALA A 58 -4.59 -0.46 -5.74
C ALA A 58 -3.37 -0.97 -6.54
N GLN A 59 -2.43 -0.07 -6.72
CA GLN A 59 -1.09 -0.33 -7.27
C GLN A 59 -0.09 0.63 -6.61
N VAL A 60 1.19 0.30 -6.62
CA VAL A 60 2.27 1.22 -6.22
C VAL A 60 3.01 1.66 -7.48
N ARG A 61 3.18 2.98 -7.67
CA ARG A 61 3.87 3.51 -8.84
C ARG A 61 4.61 4.80 -8.55
N ASP A 62 5.86 4.86 -8.98
CA ASP A 62 6.72 6.05 -8.94
C ASP A 62 7.37 6.37 -10.29
N ASP A 63 7.01 5.61 -11.34
CA ASP A 63 7.60 5.65 -12.69
C ASP A 63 7.11 6.80 -13.58
N PHE A 64 6.28 7.69 -13.04
CA PHE A 64 5.75 8.81 -13.80
C PHE A 64 6.64 10.05 -13.71
N ARG A 65 6.46 10.98 -14.67
CA ARG A 65 7.16 12.27 -14.67
C ARG A 65 6.96 12.96 -13.31
N SER A 66 8.05 13.23 -12.60
CA SER A 66 8.06 13.93 -11.32
C SER A 66 8.22 15.44 -11.50
N VAL A 67 7.83 16.19 -10.48
CA VAL A 67 8.28 17.58 -10.28
C VAL A 67 9.64 17.60 -9.57
N THR A 68 10.29 18.77 -9.52
CA THR A 68 11.52 18.92 -8.71
C THR A 68 11.20 18.83 -7.21
N ASP A 69 12.17 18.44 -6.39
CA ASP A 69 11.98 18.38 -4.93
C ASP A 69 11.54 19.73 -4.35
N LYS A 70 12.13 20.84 -4.82
CA LYS A 70 11.69 22.19 -4.42
C LYS A 70 10.20 22.43 -4.70
N THR A 71 9.69 21.98 -5.85
CA THR A 71 8.28 22.11 -6.19
C THR A 71 7.40 21.21 -5.31
N LYS A 72 7.85 19.97 -5.06
CA LYS A 72 7.19 19.03 -4.13
C LYS A 72 7.10 19.60 -2.73
N ASP A 73 8.19 20.15 -2.20
CA ASP A 73 8.24 20.75 -0.86
C ASP A 73 7.33 21.97 -0.74
N ASN A 74 7.35 22.85 -1.75
CA ASN A 74 6.45 24.01 -1.78
C ASN A 74 4.99 23.57 -1.83
N TYR A 75 4.67 22.54 -2.62
CA TYR A 75 3.33 21.98 -2.67
C TYR A 75 2.89 21.42 -1.31
N LEU A 76 3.74 20.62 -0.66
CA LEU A 76 3.44 20.04 0.66
C LEU A 76 3.29 21.12 1.74
N LYS A 77 4.12 22.18 1.71
CA LYS A 77 3.99 23.33 2.62
C LYS A 77 2.65 24.04 2.44
N ASN A 78 2.25 24.29 1.20
CA ASN A 78 0.99 24.98 0.90
C ASN A 78 -0.25 24.21 1.40
N ILE A 79 -0.23 22.87 1.32
CA ILE A 79 -1.31 22.03 1.84
C ILE A 79 -1.09 21.56 3.30
N LYS A 80 -0.01 22.03 3.94
CA LYS A 80 0.39 21.71 5.33
C LYS A 80 0.61 20.21 5.59
N ALA A 81 1.15 19.48 4.60
CA ALA A 81 1.35 18.02 4.63
C ALA A 81 2.85 17.62 4.62
N THR A 82 3.72 18.46 5.16
CA THR A 82 5.17 18.17 5.22
C THR A 82 5.53 17.11 6.25
N ALA A 83 4.77 17.00 7.34
CA ALA A 83 5.05 16.02 8.39
C ALA A 83 4.76 14.57 7.94
N ASP A 84 5.46 13.61 8.54
CA ASP A 84 5.38 12.18 8.19
C ASP A 84 4.01 11.57 8.46
N ASN A 85 3.30 12.05 9.48
CA ASN A 85 1.96 11.59 9.83
C ASN A 85 0.84 12.10 8.90
N TYR A 86 1.21 12.78 7.81
CA TYR A 86 0.29 13.21 6.78
C TYR A 86 0.65 12.62 5.43
N SER A 87 -0.40 12.25 4.70
CA SER A 87 -0.35 11.95 3.27
C SER A 87 -1.29 12.90 2.52
N VAL A 88 -1.18 12.94 1.20
CA VAL A 88 -2.04 13.74 0.34
C VAL A 88 -2.86 12.82 -0.55
N VAL A 89 -4.18 12.80 -0.34
CA VAL A 89 -5.13 12.20 -1.27
C VAL A 89 -5.32 13.17 -2.43
N ILE A 90 -5.01 12.71 -3.63
CA ILE A 90 -5.17 13.47 -4.87
C ILE A 90 -6.26 12.80 -5.70
N LEU A 91 -7.44 13.41 -5.71
CA LEU A 91 -8.53 13.01 -6.61
C LEU A 91 -8.14 13.43 -8.02
N THR A 92 -8.07 12.47 -8.95
CA THR A 92 -7.55 12.66 -10.30
C THR A 92 -8.67 12.68 -11.35
N LYS A 93 -8.63 11.78 -12.34
CA LYS A 93 -9.52 11.74 -13.50
C LYS A 93 -10.82 11.00 -13.20
N GLY A 94 -11.84 11.32 -13.98
CA GLY A 94 -13.09 10.56 -14.08
C GLY A 94 -14.24 11.06 -13.20
N TYR A 95 -14.01 12.12 -12.41
CA TYR A 95 -15.04 12.80 -11.62
C TYR A 95 -15.79 13.80 -12.50
N LYS A 96 -17.13 13.77 -12.47
CA LYS A 96 -18.02 14.50 -13.39
C LYS A 96 -19.04 15.39 -12.68
N GLY A 97 -18.79 15.76 -11.42
CA GLY A 97 -19.69 16.60 -10.63
C GLY A 97 -20.48 15.83 -9.57
N GLU A 98 -20.11 14.58 -9.26
CA GLU A 98 -20.64 13.87 -8.08
C GLU A 98 -20.09 14.45 -6.78
N ASN A 99 -20.84 14.30 -5.69
CA ASN A 99 -20.36 14.62 -4.35
C ASN A 99 -19.44 13.48 -3.87
N ILE A 100 -18.20 13.83 -3.55
CA ILE A 100 -17.23 12.91 -2.95
C ILE A 100 -17.01 13.32 -1.50
N SER A 101 -16.95 12.32 -0.60
CA SER A 101 -16.46 12.52 0.76
C SER A 101 -15.14 11.79 0.97
N VAL A 102 -14.20 12.44 1.64
CA VAL A 102 -12.98 11.82 2.19
C VAL A 102 -12.99 12.05 3.68
N LYS A 103 -13.03 10.96 4.44
CA LYS A 103 -13.11 10.96 5.90
C LYS A 103 -12.05 10.03 6.45
N GLY A 104 -11.57 10.31 7.65
CA GLY A 104 -10.97 9.26 8.47
C GLY A 104 -11.78 9.09 9.74
N ASP A 105 -11.28 8.24 10.63
CA ASP A 105 -12.03 7.79 11.81
C ASP A 105 -12.43 8.97 12.73
N SER A 106 -11.54 9.96 12.89
CA SER A 106 -11.74 11.09 13.80
C SER A 106 -12.40 12.32 13.17
N LYS A 107 -12.32 12.51 11.85
CA LYS A 107 -12.84 13.71 11.18
C LYS A 107 -13.08 13.56 9.69
N SER A 108 -13.89 14.46 9.15
CA SER A 108 -14.06 14.63 7.71
C SER A 108 -12.98 15.56 7.15
N TYR A 109 -12.26 15.12 6.12
CA TYR A 109 -11.23 15.92 5.44
C TYR A 109 -11.80 16.71 4.26
N TYR A 110 -12.80 16.16 3.58
CA TYR A 110 -13.43 16.79 2.43
C TYR A 110 -14.85 16.26 2.22
N TYR A 111 -15.76 17.15 1.83
CA TYR A 111 -17.05 16.81 1.28
C TYR A 111 -17.43 17.88 0.26
N GLY A 112 -17.75 17.49 -0.96
CA GLY A 112 -18.28 18.43 -1.95
C GLY A 112 -18.33 17.88 -3.37
N MET A 113 -18.93 18.69 -4.23
CA MET A 113 -19.04 18.42 -5.65
C MET A 113 -17.63 18.41 -6.26
N THR A 114 -17.27 17.29 -6.89
CA THR A 114 -15.93 17.04 -7.40
C THR A 114 -15.98 16.87 -8.90
N MET A 115 -15.17 17.64 -9.62
CA MET A 115 -15.03 17.55 -11.07
C MET A 115 -13.55 17.59 -11.43
N SER A 116 -13.11 16.67 -12.27
CA SER A 116 -11.73 16.66 -12.76
C SER A 116 -11.50 17.85 -13.70
N ASP A 117 -10.45 18.62 -13.45
CA ASP A 117 -9.98 19.59 -14.43
C ASP A 117 -9.45 18.86 -15.68
N LEU A 118 -9.93 19.26 -16.86
CA LEU A 118 -9.65 18.55 -18.11
C LEU A 118 -8.19 18.68 -18.56
N ARG A 119 -7.50 19.75 -18.15
CA ARG A 119 -6.11 20.01 -18.53
C ARG A 119 -5.13 19.23 -17.66
N SER A 120 -5.26 19.38 -16.35
CA SER A 120 -4.37 18.77 -15.36
C SER A 120 -4.76 17.32 -15.03
N GLY A 121 -6.04 16.97 -15.22
CA GLY A 121 -6.59 15.69 -14.78
C GLY A 121 -6.70 15.57 -13.25
N ILE A 122 -6.60 16.68 -12.51
CA ILE A 122 -6.74 16.74 -11.06
C ILE A 122 -8.09 17.35 -10.70
N ALA A 123 -8.81 16.73 -9.78
CA ALA A 123 -10.07 17.25 -9.25
C ALA A 123 -9.86 17.95 -7.90
N LYS A 124 -9.07 17.35 -7.00
CA LYS A 124 -8.83 17.90 -5.66
C LYS A 124 -7.56 17.32 -5.04
N SER A 125 -6.89 18.11 -4.21
CA SER A 125 -5.85 17.63 -3.32
C SER A 125 -6.27 17.86 -1.87
N ILE A 126 -6.11 16.85 -1.04
CA ILE A 126 -6.66 16.79 0.31
C ILE A 126 -5.56 16.23 1.22
N ARG A 127 -5.16 17.00 2.23
CA ARG A 127 -4.30 16.48 3.30
C ARG A 127 -5.13 15.59 4.22
N VAL A 128 -4.58 14.42 4.53
CA VAL A 128 -5.18 13.43 5.44
C VAL A 128 -4.16 12.99 6.47
N GLU A 129 -4.61 12.58 7.66
CA GLU A 129 -3.75 11.83 8.58
C GLU A 129 -3.65 10.40 8.07
N ASN A 130 -2.44 9.86 8.03
CA ASN A 130 -2.18 8.51 7.52
C ASN A 130 -2.08 7.46 8.62
N THR A 131 -2.23 7.87 9.88
CA THR A 131 -2.25 6.98 11.06
C THR A 131 -3.63 6.40 11.36
N GLN A 132 -4.62 6.68 10.52
CA GLN A 132 -5.99 6.19 10.63
C GLN A 132 -6.51 5.79 9.26
N ASN A 133 -7.59 5.01 9.24
CA ASN A 133 -8.18 4.58 7.98
C ASN A 133 -8.80 5.77 7.26
N ILE A 134 -8.74 5.74 5.92
CA ILE A 134 -9.28 6.79 5.07
C ILE A 134 -10.41 6.21 4.23
N VAL A 135 -11.62 6.67 4.46
CA VAL A 135 -12.82 6.25 3.73
C VAL A 135 -13.16 7.29 2.66
N LEU A 136 -13.17 6.83 1.41
CA LEU A 136 -13.69 7.56 0.28
C LEU A 136 -15.08 7.06 -0.07
N LYS A 137 -16.03 7.99 -0.28
CA LYS A 137 -17.40 7.65 -0.68
C LYS A 137 -17.85 8.53 -1.84
N ASP A 138 -18.49 7.90 -2.80
CA ASP A 138 -19.21 8.57 -3.89
C ASP A 138 -20.71 8.57 -3.54
N SER A 139 -21.27 9.76 -3.28
CA SER A 139 -22.68 9.88 -2.91
C SER A 139 -23.64 9.56 -4.05
N TYR A 140 -23.20 9.64 -5.31
CA TYR A 140 -24.04 9.34 -6.47
C TYR A 140 -24.25 7.83 -6.64
N THR A 141 -23.19 7.05 -6.50
CA THR A 141 -23.26 5.57 -6.61
C THR A 141 -23.53 4.89 -5.27
N GLY A 142 -23.26 5.56 -4.15
CA GLY A 142 -23.24 4.97 -2.81
C GLY A 142 -21.97 4.14 -2.52
N GLY A 143 -21.15 3.89 -3.54
CA GLY A 143 -19.93 3.10 -3.44
C GLY A 143 -18.88 3.75 -2.56
N SER A 144 -18.08 2.92 -1.91
CA SER A 144 -17.05 3.34 -0.98
C SER A 144 -15.78 2.52 -1.13
N LEU A 145 -14.67 3.11 -0.69
CA LEU A 145 -13.39 2.45 -0.56
C LEU A 145 -12.74 2.89 0.74
N THR A 146 -12.25 1.93 1.52
CA THR A 146 -11.38 2.19 2.67
C THR A 146 -9.94 1.98 2.24
N ILE A 147 -9.09 2.96 2.55
CA ILE A 147 -7.65 2.83 2.46
C ILE A 147 -7.16 2.63 3.88
N GLU A 148 -6.60 1.46 4.14
CA GLU A 148 -6.08 1.11 5.46
C GLU A 148 -4.88 1.98 5.82
N SER A 149 -4.78 2.33 7.10
CA SER A 149 -3.69 3.17 7.62
C SER A 149 -2.32 2.58 7.30
N ASP A 150 -2.19 1.26 7.32
CA ASP A 150 -1.00 0.50 6.96
C ASP A 150 -0.47 0.80 5.56
N HIS A 151 -1.37 0.95 4.57
CA HIS A 151 -0.94 1.37 3.23
C HIS A 151 -0.72 2.89 3.16
N ALA A 152 -1.57 3.66 3.84
CA ALA A 152 -1.50 5.12 3.80
C ALA A 152 -0.20 5.68 4.39
N LYS A 153 0.30 5.10 5.48
CA LYS A 153 1.52 5.54 6.18
C LYS A 153 2.79 5.34 5.37
N MET A 154 2.79 4.42 4.40
CA MET A 154 3.96 4.12 3.58
C MET A 154 4.21 5.14 2.46
N PHE A 155 3.19 5.90 2.05
CA PHE A 155 3.29 6.73 0.85
C PHE A 155 2.81 8.16 1.08
N LYS A 156 3.59 9.13 0.56
CA LYS A 156 3.25 10.55 0.70
C LYS A 156 2.05 10.96 -0.15
N PHE A 157 1.88 10.35 -1.34
CA PHE A 157 0.80 10.67 -2.28
C PHE A 157 -0.07 9.45 -2.55
N ILE A 158 -1.38 9.67 -2.49
CA ILE A 158 -2.40 8.65 -2.74
C ILE A 158 -3.30 9.17 -3.86
N TYR A 159 -3.04 8.75 -5.10
CA TYR A 159 -3.84 9.16 -6.24
C TYR A 159 -5.10 8.30 -6.34
N VAL A 160 -6.26 8.94 -6.40
CA VAL A 160 -7.53 8.25 -6.55
C VAL A 160 -8.15 8.65 -7.88
N MET A 161 -8.34 7.67 -8.76
CA MET A 161 -9.05 7.84 -10.02
C MET A 161 -10.46 7.27 -9.88
N LYS A 162 -11.44 7.94 -10.48
CA LYS A 162 -12.80 7.41 -10.54
C LYS A 162 -12.86 6.24 -11.52
N ASN A 163 -13.39 5.11 -11.06
CA ASN A 163 -13.71 3.95 -11.87
C ASN A 163 -15.23 3.85 -12.04
N ASN A 164 -15.76 4.49 -13.08
CA ASN A 164 -17.20 4.48 -13.34
C ASN A 164 -17.74 3.11 -13.82
N GLY A 165 -16.86 2.15 -14.10
CA GLY A 165 -17.25 0.78 -14.48
C GLY A 165 -17.65 -0.10 -13.29
N ASN A 166 -17.30 0.26 -12.05
CA ASN A 166 -17.67 -0.48 -10.85
C ASN A 166 -18.39 0.45 -9.86
N LYS A 167 -19.69 0.25 -9.65
CA LYS A 167 -20.47 1.11 -8.75
C LYS A 167 -20.22 0.84 -7.26
N GLN A 168 -19.83 -0.39 -6.90
CA GLN A 168 -19.58 -0.78 -5.51
C GLN A 168 -18.24 -0.23 -5.01
N THR A 169 -17.20 -0.36 -5.84
CA THR A 169 -15.86 0.18 -5.59
C THR A 169 -15.48 1.14 -6.71
N PRO A 170 -16.02 2.37 -6.68
CA PRO A 170 -15.90 3.32 -7.79
C PRO A 170 -14.54 4.01 -7.87
N PHE A 171 -13.49 3.43 -7.28
CA PHE A 171 -12.19 4.07 -7.12
C PHE A 171 -11.07 3.09 -7.51
N LYS A 172 -10.04 3.63 -8.16
CA LYS A 172 -8.74 2.98 -8.34
C LYS A 172 -7.68 3.81 -7.62
N VAL A 173 -6.84 3.17 -6.84
CA VAL A 173 -5.82 3.83 -6.01
C VAL A 173 -4.44 3.61 -6.60
N THR A 174 -3.59 4.63 -6.52
CA THR A 174 -2.17 4.51 -6.81
C THR A 174 -1.39 5.18 -5.69
N PHE A 175 -0.65 4.37 -4.95
CA PHE A 175 0.26 4.81 -3.91
C PHE A 175 1.60 5.22 -4.54
N SER A 176 2.19 6.31 -4.04
CA SER A 176 3.40 6.87 -4.62
C SER A 176 4.11 7.84 -3.66
N ASN A 177 5.42 7.94 -3.81
CA ASN A 177 6.25 8.98 -3.20
C ASN A 177 6.57 10.12 -4.18
N THR A 178 6.11 10.02 -5.41
CA THR A 178 6.36 10.94 -6.51
C THR A 178 5.17 11.89 -6.70
N LEU A 179 5.43 13.19 -6.79
CA LEU A 179 4.40 14.19 -7.11
C LEU A 179 4.33 14.40 -8.62
N ARG A 180 3.18 14.08 -9.22
CA ARG A 180 2.90 14.35 -10.64
C ARG A 180 2.82 15.85 -10.88
N PRO A 181 3.31 16.36 -12.01
CA PRO A 181 3.10 17.75 -12.43
C PRO A 181 1.60 18.05 -12.55
N ILE A 182 1.12 18.95 -11.71
CA ILE A 182 -0.22 19.52 -11.76
C ILE A 182 -0.12 20.77 -12.63
N ARG A 183 -0.47 20.69 -13.92
CA ARG A 183 -0.38 21.80 -14.89
C ARG A 183 -1.70 21.97 -15.63
#